data_AF-A0A9N8EB86-F1
#
_entry.id   AF-A0A9N8EB86-F1
#
_cell.length_a   1.000
_cell.length_b   1.000
_cell.length_c   1.000
_cell.angle_alpha   90.00
_cell.angle_beta   90.00
_cell.angle_gamma   90.00
#
_symmetry.space_group_name_H-M   'P 1'
#
loop_
_entity.id
_entity.type
_entity.pdbx_description
1 polymer ?
#
loop_
_entity_poly.entity_id
_entity_poly.type
_entity_poly.pdbx_seq_one_letter_code
_entity_poly.pdbx_strand_id
1 'polypeptide(L)'
;MDEIGFLWTDAKMDKHERRWMAMFEALKEYKATHGHCRVPHKEGTLGIWVGTQRRLYTIDKLRRDRQEMLESIGFEWRLKRFVEVKKPEQETLWNSQYAKVVRFKEEYGHTCVPYRYPEDEGLGIWVHNQRIRNKNGTLRPDRKEKLDKVGFTWDFDEIYEKSWLDSYEELKQCYTKKLAIGTPLGKWVDYQRIRFANGSLEPERKAMLDEIGFEWWE
;
A
#
# COMPACT_ATOMS: atom_id res chain seq x y z
N MET A 1 20.06 -15.60 43.98
CA MET A 1 19.96 -14.20 43.48
C MET A 1 20.83 -14.23 42.25
N ASP A 2 20.24 -14.73 41.17
CA ASP A 2 21.01 -15.54 40.22
C ASP A 2 21.61 -14.70 39.10
N GLU A 3 22.88 -15.02 38.87
CA GLU A 3 23.82 -14.53 37.90
C GLU A 3 23.24 -14.45 36.47
N ILE A 4 23.29 -13.25 35.89
CA ILE A 4 23.49 -13.12 34.43
C ILE A 4 24.92 -12.62 34.25
N GLY A 5 25.85 -13.57 34.20
CA GLY A 5 27.25 -13.35 33.88
C GLY A 5 27.41 -13.01 32.40
N PHE A 6 27.26 -11.74 32.05
CA PHE A 6 27.73 -11.22 30.77
C PHE A 6 29.19 -10.74 30.96
N LEU A 7 30.13 -11.66 30.74
CA LEU A 7 31.57 -11.38 30.70
C LEU A 7 31.94 -10.55 29.46
N TRP A 8 31.62 -9.26 29.47
CA TRP A 8 32.24 -8.31 28.54
C TRP A 8 33.54 -7.81 29.16
N THR A 9 34.66 -8.43 28.79
CA THR A 9 35.96 -7.82 29.07
C THR A 9 36.21 -6.73 28.03
N ASP A 10 36.56 -5.52 28.48
CA ASP A 10 36.78 -4.31 27.67
C ASP A 10 37.76 -4.48 26.49
N ALA A 11 38.56 -5.55 26.51
CA ALA A 11 39.63 -5.79 25.56
C ALA A 11 39.21 -6.32 24.17
N LYS A 12 37.91 -6.61 23.91
CA LYS A 12 37.47 -7.20 22.62
C LYS A 12 36.19 -6.63 21.99
N MET A 13 35.66 -5.49 22.45
CA MET A 13 34.52 -4.87 21.75
C MET A 13 34.95 -4.13 20.47
N ASP A 14 34.45 -4.60 19.33
CA ASP A 14 34.66 -3.91 18.06
C ASP A 14 33.93 -2.54 18.04
N LYS A 15 34.27 -1.72 17.04
CA LYS A 15 33.74 -0.35 16.91
C LYS A 15 32.21 -0.32 16.70
N HIS A 16 31.64 -1.35 16.10
CA HIS A 16 30.19 -1.46 15.88
C HIS A 16 29.47 -1.76 17.17
N GLU A 17 30.04 -2.62 18.03
CA GLU A 17 29.45 -2.95 19.33
C GLU A 17 29.48 -1.73 20.27
N ARG A 18 30.60 -1.00 20.33
CA ARG A 18 30.68 0.26 21.10
C ARG A 18 29.64 1.30 20.66
N ARG A 19 29.43 1.45 19.35
CA ARG A 19 28.41 2.37 18.82
C ARG A 19 27.00 1.92 19.18
N TRP A 20 26.72 0.62 19.10
CA TRP A 20 25.41 0.11 19.44
C TRP A 20 25.12 0.29 20.94
N MET A 21 26.08 -0.02 21.80
CA MET A 21 26.00 0.20 23.24
C MET A 21 25.78 1.68 23.59
N ALA A 22 26.50 2.61 22.95
CA ALA A 22 26.29 4.05 23.17
C ALA A 22 24.84 4.50 22.84
N MET A 23 24.24 3.96 21.77
CA MET A 23 22.85 4.26 21.43
C MET A 23 21.86 3.62 22.41
N PHE A 24 22.18 2.43 22.92
CA PHE A 24 21.39 1.77 23.95
C PHE A 24 21.41 2.56 25.27
N GLU A 25 22.57 3.08 25.69
CA GLU A 25 22.68 4.00 26.83
C GLU A 25 21.86 5.27 26.62
N ALA A 26 21.98 5.92 25.46
CA ALA A 26 21.18 7.10 25.13
C ALA A 26 19.67 6.83 25.14
N LEU A 27 19.24 5.61 24.76
CA LEU A 27 17.84 5.21 24.85
C LEU A 27 17.38 5.03 26.32
N LYS A 28 18.24 4.53 27.20
CA LYS A 28 17.94 4.46 28.64
C LYS A 28 17.76 5.85 29.25
N GLU A 29 18.63 6.79 28.90
CA GLU A 29 18.50 8.20 29.31
C GLU A 29 17.21 8.84 28.77
N TYR A 30 16.87 8.57 27.51
CA TYR A 30 15.61 9.01 26.93
C TYR A 30 14.40 8.44 27.68
N LYS A 31 14.42 7.14 28.03
CA LYS A 31 13.36 6.52 28.82
C LYS A 31 13.28 7.12 30.22
N ALA A 32 14.41 7.38 30.88
CA ALA A 32 14.44 8.00 32.20
C ALA A 32 13.78 9.39 32.22
N THR A 33 13.97 10.15 31.13
CA THR A 33 13.42 11.51 31.00
C THR A 33 11.97 11.54 30.51
N HIS A 34 11.56 10.62 29.63
CA HIS A 34 10.23 10.63 28.99
C HIS A 34 9.26 9.54 29.48
N GLY A 35 9.74 8.62 30.31
CA GLY A 35 8.97 7.46 30.81
C GLY A 35 8.78 6.34 29.78
N HIS A 36 9.25 6.49 28.53
CA HIS A 36 9.03 5.52 27.45
C HIS A 36 10.16 5.52 26.41
N CYS A 37 10.26 4.46 25.60
CA CYS A 37 11.24 4.32 24.50
C CYS A 37 10.74 4.81 23.12
N ARG A 38 9.68 5.62 23.08
CA ARG A 38 9.01 6.07 21.84
C ARG A 38 9.70 7.30 21.22
N VAL A 39 10.97 7.15 20.86
CA VAL A 39 11.77 8.24 20.27
C VAL A 39 11.25 8.59 18.86
N PRO A 40 10.80 9.83 18.60
CA PRO A 40 10.43 10.29 17.26
C PRO A 40 11.62 10.32 16.30
N HIS A 41 11.39 10.04 15.01
CA HIS A 41 12.45 10.10 13.99
C HIS A 41 13.13 11.48 13.90
N LYS A 42 12.43 12.57 14.25
CA LYS A 42 12.96 13.93 14.26
C LYS A 42 13.98 14.21 15.38
N GLU A 43 14.09 13.34 16.39
CA GLU A 43 15.10 13.42 17.47
C GLU A 43 16.49 12.95 17.00
N GLY A 44 16.82 13.20 15.73
CA GLY A 44 18.11 12.90 15.13
C GLY A 44 18.51 11.42 15.19
N THR A 45 19.79 11.19 15.49
CA THR A 45 20.44 9.87 15.41
C THR A 45 19.75 8.81 16.27
N LEU A 46 19.25 9.17 17.46
CA LEU A 46 18.56 8.23 18.34
C LEU A 46 17.21 7.79 17.76
N GLY A 47 16.44 8.71 17.18
CA GLY A 47 15.19 8.40 16.50
C GLY A 47 15.39 7.45 15.31
N ILE A 48 16.41 7.72 14.48
CA ILE A 48 16.76 6.88 13.33
C ILE A 48 17.21 5.48 13.79
N TRP A 49 18.04 5.41 14.82
CA TRP A 49 18.55 4.14 15.35
C TRP A 49 17.44 3.28 15.95
N VAL A 50 16.53 3.87 16.74
CA VAL A 50 15.35 3.21 17.31
C VAL A 50 14.44 2.67 16.19
N GLY A 51 14.20 3.46 15.15
CA GLY A 51 13.46 3.01 13.96
C GLY A 51 14.14 1.83 13.25
N THR A 52 15.47 1.87 13.17
CA THR A 52 16.27 0.77 12.60
C THR A 52 16.14 -0.51 13.42
N GLN A 53 16.17 -0.45 14.76
CA GLN A 53 16.01 -1.64 15.59
C GLN A 53 14.62 -2.28 15.39
N ARG A 54 13.56 -1.46 15.35
CA ARG A 54 12.20 -1.94 15.06
C ARG A 54 12.10 -2.62 13.69
N ARG A 55 12.71 -2.02 12.65
CA ARG A 55 12.75 -2.62 11.31
C ARG A 55 13.48 -3.97 11.32
N LEU A 56 14.67 -4.03 11.92
CA LEU A 56 15.47 -5.27 11.98
C LEU A 56 14.73 -6.38 12.73
N TYR A 57 13.98 -6.04 13.79
CA TYR A 57 13.12 -6.99 14.50
C TYR A 57 11.99 -7.51 13.61
N THR A 58 11.30 -6.64 12.85
CA THR A 58 10.18 -7.07 11.98
C THR A 58 10.58 -7.99 10.83
N ILE A 59 11.84 -7.93 10.40
CA ILE A 59 12.36 -8.78 9.32
C ILE A 59 13.24 -9.94 9.83
N ASP A 60 13.21 -10.18 11.15
CA ASP A 60 13.96 -11.23 11.83
C ASP A 60 15.49 -11.21 11.59
N LYS A 61 16.06 -10.00 11.53
CA LYS A 61 17.51 -9.76 11.36
C LYS A 61 18.17 -9.10 12.56
N LEU A 62 17.43 -8.82 13.63
CA LEU A 62 18.00 -8.24 14.84
C LEU A 62 18.65 -9.36 15.67
N ARG A 63 19.92 -9.20 16.03
CA ARG A 63 20.63 -10.17 16.89
C ARG A 63 19.90 -10.35 18.23
N ARG A 64 19.87 -11.58 18.72
CA ARG A 64 19.10 -11.98 19.92
C ARG A 64 19.53 -11.24 21.19
N ASP A 65 20.83 -11.07 21.40
CA ASP A 65 21.37 -10.27 22.50
C ASP A 65 20.83 -8.84 22.51
N ARG A 66 20.74 -8.21 21.34
CA ARG A 66 20.18 -6.85 21.19
C ARG A 66 18.68 -6.81 21.44
N GLN A 67 17.95 -7.88 21.09
CA GLN A 67 16.53 -8.00 21.42
C GLN A 67 16.33 -8.06 22.94
N GLU A 68 17.04 -8.97 23.60
CA GLU A 68 16.98 -9.17 25.06
C GLU A 68 17.34 -7.88 25.81
N MET A 69 18.38 -7.15 25.36
CA MET A 69 18.74 -5.86 25.94
C MET A 69 17.63 -4.81 25.78
N LEU A 70 17.01 -4.68 24.60
CA LEU A 70 15.92 -3.73 24.40
C LEU A 70 14.67 -4.14 25.21
N GLU A 71 14.38 -5.42 25.32
CA GLU A 71 13.27 -5.94 26.13
C GLU A 71 13.50 -5.70 27.63
N SER A 72 14.74 -5.79 28.11
CA SER A 72 15.10 -5.51 29.50
C SER A 72 14.72 -4.09 29.95
N ILE A 73 14.65 -3.14 29.01
CA ILE A 73 14.23 -1.76 29.28
C ILE A 73 12.77 -1.51 28.89
N GLY A 74 11.98 -2.56 28.66
CA GLY A 74 10.56 -2.45 28.30
C GLY A 74 10.33 -1.79 26.94
N PHE A 75 11.22 -2.04 25.97
CA PHE A 75 11.11 -1.47 24.63
C PHE A 75 9.89 -2.01 23.87
N GLU A 76 9.03 -1.10 23.42
CA GLU A 76 7.87 -1.45 22.61
C GLU A 76 8.27 -1.64 21.13
N TRP A 77 8.33 -2.91 20.69
CA TRP A 77 8.61 -3.29 19.30
C TRP A 77 7.54 -2.80 18.34
N ARG A 78 6.28 -3.01 18.71
CA ARG A 78 5.11 -2.58 17.96
C ARG A 78 4.53 -1.35 18.65
N LEU A 79 4.92 -0.18 18.17
CA LEU A 79 4.16 1.01 18.47
C LEU A 79 2.79 0.83 17.83
N LYS A 80 1.72 0.85 18.63
CA LYS A 80 0.41 1.20 18.10
C LYS A 80 0.62 2.57 17.46
N ARG A 81 0.73 2.59 16.12
CA ARG A 81 0.85 3.83 15.34
C ARG A 81 -0.18 4.77 15.93
N PHE A 82 0.27 5.97 16.31
CA PHE A 82 -0.51 7.11 16.81
C PHE A 82 -1.96 6.76 17.09
N VAL A 83 -2.44 6.89 18.33
CA VAL A 83 -3.88 7.09 18.54
C VAL A 83 -4.26 8.18 17.53
N GLU A 84 -4.96 7.77 16.49
CA GLU A 84 -5.10 8.56 15.28
C GLU A 84 -6.03 9.68 15.69
N VAL A 85 -5.45 10.81 16.11
CA VAL A 85 -6.22 12.02 16.35
C VAL A 85 -6.84 12.32 14.99
N LYS A 86 -8.14 12.03 14.86
CA LYS A 86 -8.91 12.29 13.66
C LYS A 86 -8.75 13.77 13.35
N LYS A 87 -7.84 14.12 12.44
CA LYS A 87 -7.70 15.48 11.97
C LYS A 87 -8.97 15.79 11.18
N PRO A 88 -9.80 16.76 11.59
CA PRO A 88 -11.08 17.03 10.92
C PRO A 88 -10.93 17.26 9.41
N GLU A 89 -9.83 17.91 9.00
CA GLU A 89 -9.46 18.13 7.61
C GLU A 89 -9.28 16.83 6.81
N GLN A 90 -8.61 15.83 7.41
CA GLN A 90 -8.37 14.54 6.74
C GLN A 90 -9.64 13.71 6.62
N GLU A 91 -10.52 13.77 7.62
CA GLU A 91 -11.84 13.15 7.56
C GLU A 91 -12.73 13.84 6.52
N THR A 92 -12.65 15.17 6.42
CA THR A 92 -13.38 15.93 5.39
C THR A 92 -12.94 15.53 3.98
N LEU A 93 -11.63 15.46 3.73
CA LEU A 93 -11.09 15.01 2.45
C LEU A 93 -11.47 13.57 2.13
N TRP A 94 -11.38 12.66 3.10
CA TRP A 94 -11.75 11.27 2.89
C TRP A 94 -13.25 11.12 2.59
N ASN A 95 -14.11 11.82 3.33
CA ASN A 95 -15.56 11.82 3.10
C ASN A 95 -15.93 12.43 1.74
N SER A 96 -15.23 13.47 1.30
CA SER A 96 -15.42 14.06 -0.04
C SER A 96 -15.12 13.04 -1.15
N GLN A 97 -14.01 12.31 -1.06
CA GLN A 97 -13.67 11.27 -2.02
C GLN A 97 -14.63 10.08 -1.96
N TYR A 98 -15.06 9.70 -0.75
CA TYR A 98 -16.10 8.67 -0.59
C TYR A 98 -17.42 9.06 -1.28
N ALA A 99 -17.87 10.31 -1.14
CA ALA A 99 -19.07 10.79 -1.81
C ALA A 99 -18.95 10.70 -3.34
N LYS A 100 -17.75 10.94 -3.90
CA LYS A 100 -17.50 10.74 -5.33
C LYS A 100 -17.62 9.28 -5.75
N VAL A 101 -17.16 8.32 -4.94
CA VAL A 101 -17.35 6.88 -5.22
C VAL A 101 -18.83 6.50 -5.21
N VAL A 102 -19.63 7.07 -4.29
CA VAL A 102 -21.07 6.84 -4.27
C VAL A 102 -21.72 7.34 -5.56
N ARG A 103 -21.40 8.57 -6.01
CA ARG A 103 -21.90 9.10 -7.28
C ARG A 103 -21.47 8.26 -8.48
N PHE A 104 -20.20 7.84 -8.51
CA PHE A 104 -19.71 6.94 -9.56
C PHE A 104 -20.53 5.64 -9.58
N LYS A 105 -20.86 5.07 -8.41
CA LYS A 105 -21.72 3.88 -8.35
C LYS A 105 -23.14 4.16 -8.84
N GLU A 106 -23.72 5.30 -8.50
CA GLU A 106 -25.06 5.68 -8.98
C GLU A 106 -25.08 5.84 -10.51
N GLU A 107 -24.00 6.35 -11.10
CA GLU A 107 -23.87 6.58 -12.54
C GLU A 107 -23.56 5.30 -13.33
N TYR A 108 -22.61 4.50 -12.86
CA TYR A 108 -22.10 3.33 -13.61
C TYR A 108 -22.57 1.98 -13.06
N GLY A 109 -23.22 1.95 -11.89
CA GLY A 109 -23.72 0.72 -11.24
C GLY A 109 -22.67 -0.09 -10.47
N HIS A 110 -21.40 0.28 -10.54
CA HIS A 110 -20.28 -0.40 -9.85
C HIS A 110 -19.29 0.60 -9.23
N THR A 111 -18.32 0.10 -8.47
CA THR A 111 -17.29 0.92 -7.82
C THR A 111 -15.88 0.73 -8.41
N CYS A 112 -15.80 0.03 -9.54
CA CYS A 112 -14.56 -0.20 -10.31
C CYS A 112 -14.05 1.07 -11.03
N VAL A 113 -13.72 2.12 -10.28
CA VAL A 113 -13.14 3.36 -10.85
C VAL A 113 -11.75 3.03 -11.45
N PRO A 114 -11.50 3.39 -12.73
CA PRO A 114 -10.20 3.22 -13.36
C PRO A 114 -9.11 4.03 -12.63
N TYR A 115 -7.87 3.53 -12.63
CA TYR A 115 -6.74 4.26 -12.03
C TYR A 115 -6.51 5.63 -12.69
N ARG A 116 -6.61 5.68 -14.03
CA ARG A 116 -6.50 6.90 -14.84
C ARG A 116 -7.89 7.39 -15.26
N TYR A 117 -8.79 7.55 -14.31
CA TYR A 117 -10.16 8.00 -14.58
C TYR A 117 -10.13 9.41 -15.20
N PRO A 118 -10.56 9.59 -16.48
CA PRO A 118 -10.40 10.86 -17.20
C PRO A 118 -11.09 12.06 -16.56
N GLU A 119 -12.26 11.83 -15.96
CA GLU A 119 -13.12 12.85 -15.38
C GLU A 119 -12.62 13.30 -13.99
N ASP A 120 -11.92 12.43 -13.26
CA ASP A 120 -11.31 12.74 -11.97
C ASP A 120 -10.15 11.78 -11.65
N GLU A 121 -8.94 12.13 -12.10
CA GLU A 121 -7.73 11.33 -11.85
C GLU A 121 -7.44 11.18 -10.35
N GLY A 122 -7.79 12.19 -9.54
CA GLY A 122 -7.65 12.16 -8.10
C GLY A 122 -8.52 11.08 -7.45
N LEU A 123 -9.72 10.85 -7.97
CA LEU A 123 -10.60 9.76 -7.54
C LEU A 123 -10.01 8.39 -7.87
N GLY A 124 -9.51 8.19 -9.10
CA GLY A 124 -8.87 6.93 -9.52
C GLY A 124 -7.68 6.55 -8.64
N ILE A 125 -6.79 7.51 -8.38
CA ILE A 125 -5.65 7.33 -7.47
C ILE A 125 -6.13 7.02 -6.04
N TRP A 126 -7.15 7.73 -5.55
CA TRP A 126 -7.66 7.52 -4.20
C TRP A 126 -8.28 6.13 -4.00
N VAL A 127 -9.07 5.65 -4.97
CA VAL A 127 -9.69 4.32 -4.99
C VAL A 127 -8.62 3.24 -4.97
N HIS A 128 -7.61 3.37 -5.84
CA HIS A 128 -6.47 2.46 -5.86
C HIS A 128 -5.76 2.41 -4.50
N ASN A 129 -5.51 3.57 -3.88
CA ASN A 129 -4.89 3.65 -2.56
C ASN A 129 -5.74 2.98 -1.46
N GLN A 130 -7.08 3.03 -1.52
CA GLN A 130 -7.91 2.30 -0.55
C GLN A 130 -7.71 0.79 -0.68
N ARG A 131 -7.66 0.27 -1.92
CA ARG A 131 -7.43 -1.17 -2.19
C ARG A 131 -6.06 -1.61 -1.68
N ILE A 132 -5.00 -0.85 -1.95
CA ILE A 132 -3.65 -1.12 -1.43
C ILE A 132 -3.62 -1.08 0.11
N ARG A 133 -4.28 -0.09 0.73
CA ARG A 133 -4.36 0.00 2.19
C ARG A 133 -5.10 -1.18 2.81
N ASN A 134 -6.18 -1.64 2.19
CA ASN A 134 -6.92 -2.83 2.63
C ASN A 134 -6.06 -4.09 2.51
N LYS A 135 -5.41 -4.30 1.36
CA LYS A 135 -4.48 -5.43 1.13
C LYS A 135 -3.34 -5.45 2.15
N ASN A 136 -2.81 -4.29 2.50
CA ASN A 136 -1.70 -4.16 3.46
C ASN A 136 -2.16 -4.12 4.93
N GLY A 137 -3.46 -4.26 5.22
CA GLY A 137 -4.00 -4.20 6.58
C GLY A 137 -3.84 -2.84 7.28
N THR A 138 -3.68 -1.76 6.50
CA THR A 138 -3.47 -0.39 7.01
C THR A 138 -4.67 0.53 6.81
N LEU A 139 -5.75 0.03 6.19
CA LEU A 139 -7.01 0.78 6.07
C LEU A 139 -7.72 0.80 7.44
N ARG A 140 -8.18 2.00 7.83
CA ARG A 140 -8.93 2.16 9.09
C ARG A 140 -10.22 1.32 9.03
N PRO A 141 -10.59 0.59 10.10
CA PRO A 141 -11.77 -0.28 10.09
C PRO A 141 -13.08 0.43 9.76
N ASP A 142 -13.29 1.65 10.26
CA ASP A 142 -14.48 2.46 9.99
C ASP A 142 -14.59 2.86 8.51
N ARG A 143 -13.45 3.13 7.86
CA ARG A 143 -13.40 3.42 6.41
C ARG A 143 -13.68 2.18 5.58
N LYS A 144 -13.14 1.03 5.99
CA LYS A 144 -13.42 -0.24 5.33
C LYS A 144 -14.91 -0.56 5.40
N GLU A 145 -15.51 -0.51 6.59
CA GLU A 145 -16.94 -0.76 6.79
C GLU A 145 -17.81 0.17 5.93
N LYS A 146 -17.46 1.46 5.85
CA LYS A 146 -18.18 2.44 5.05
C LYS A 146 -18.08 2.17 3.53
N LEU A 147 -16.94 1.65 3.07
CA LEU A 147 -16.75 1.20 1.69
C LEU A 147 -17.47 -0.13 1.41
N ASP A 148 -17.42 -1.09 2.34
CA ASP A 148 -18.15 -2.35 2.23
C ASP A 148 -19.67 -2.12 2.09
N LYS A 149 -20.23 -1.18 2.87
CA LYS A 149 -21.64 -0.79 2.82
C LYS A 149 -22.10 -0.26 1.45
N VAL A 150 -21.20 0.32 0.66
CA VAL A 150 -21.52 0.77 -0.70
C VAL A 150 -21.22 -0.29 -1.75
N GLY A 151 -20.87 -1.53 -1.36
CA GLY A 151 -20.49 -2.58 -2.29
C GLY A 151 -19.20 -2.22 -3.03
N PHE A 152 -18.20 -1.72 -2.30
CA PHE A 152 -16.91 -1.40 -2.88
C PHE A 152 -16.16 -2.67 -3.32
N THR A 153 -15.79 -2.75 -4.59
CA THR A 153 -15.07 -3.89 -5.15
C THR A 153 -13.60 -3.83 -4.72
N TRP A 154 -13.20 -4.82 -3.94
CA TRP A 154 -11.82 -5.01 -3.46
C TRP A 154 -11.00 -5.94 -4.34
N ASP A 155 -11.67 -6.88 -5.00
CA ASP A 155 -11.05 -7.95 -5.76
C ASP A 155 -10.47 -7.44 -7.08
N PHE A 156 -9.17 -7.67 -7.28
CA PHE A 156 -8.46 -7.14 -8.46
C PHE A 156 -8.88 -7.81 -9.76
N ASP A 157 -9.33 -9.07 -9.71
CA ASP A 157 -9.76 -9.80 -10.89
C ASP A 157 -11.14 -9.29 -11.35
N GLU A 158 -12.06 -9.04 -10.42
CA GLU A 158 -13.36 -8.39 -10.72
C GLU A 158 -13.17 -6.98 -11.28
N ILE A 159 -12.23 -6.20 -10.72
CA ILE A 159 -11.90 -4.86 -11.23
C ILE A 159 -11.34 -4.95 -12.65
N TYR A 160 -10.45 -5.91 -12.88
CA TYR A 160 -9.80 -6.09 -14.17
C TYR A 160 -10.81 -6.52 -15.24
N GLU A 161 -11.66 -7.48 -14.91
CA GLU A 161 -12.73 -7.95 -15.80
C GLU A 161 -13.65 -6.80 -16.19
N LYS A 162 -14.09 -6.01 -15.20
CA LYS A 162 -14.97 -4.86 -15.46
C LYS A 162 -14.30 -3.81 -16.35
N SER A 163 -13.05 -3.46 -16.05
CA SER A 163 -12.29 -2.52 -16.88
C SER A 163 -12.07 -3.02 -18.30
N TRP A 164 -11.92 -4.34 -18.49
CA TRP A 164 -11.79 -4.94 -19.81
C TRP A 164 -13.10 -4.83 -20.59
N LEU A 165 -14.23 -5.17 -19.97
CA LEU A 165 -15.56 -5.08 -20.57
C LEU A 165 -15.93 -3.66 -20.97
N ASP A 166 -15.64 -2.67 -20.14
CA ASP A 166 -15.93 -1.26 -20.44
C ASP A 166 -15.13 -0.78 -21.68
N SER A 167 -13.85 -1.16 -21.77
CA SER A 167 -13.03 -0.86 -22.96
C SER A 167 -13.51 -1.61 -24.21
N TYR A 168 -13.99 -2.85 -24.06
CA TYR A 168 -14.58 -3.61 -25.14
C TYR A 168 -15.87 -2.96 -25.67
N GLU A 169 -16.76 -2.52 -24.80
CA GLU A 169 -18.00 -1.82 -25.18
C GLU A 169 -17.70 -0.47 -25.85
N GLU A 170 -16.72 0.29 -25.34
CA GLU A 170 -16.27 1.53 -25.97
C GLU A 170 -15.70 1.27 -27.38
N LEU A 171 -14.90 0.20 -27.52
CA LEU A 171 -14.38 -0.23 -28.82
C LEU A 171 -15.52 -0.59 -29.77
N LYS A 172 -16.49 -1.40 -29.33
CA LYS A 172 -17.65 -1.82 -30.13
C LYS A 172 -18.44 -0.63 -30.69
N GLN A 173 -18.59 0.45 -29.89
CA GLN A 173 -19.29 1.66 -30.33
C GLN A 173 -18.49 2.47 -31.37
N CYS A 174 -17.16 2.48 -31.27
CA CYS A 174 -16.29 3.30 -32.10
C CYS A 174 -15.60 2.53 -33.25
N TYR A 175 -15.68 1.20 -33.31
CA TYR A 175 -14.92 0.40 -34.27
C TYR A 175 -15.27 0.72 -35.74
N THR A 176 -16.48 1.22 -35.99
CA THR A 176 -16.93 1.70 -37.31
C THR A 176 -16.35 3.06 -37.71
N LYS A 177 -15.71 3.79 -36.78
CA LYS A 177 -15.11 5.12 -36.98
C LYS A 177 -13.63 5.04 -36.64
N LYS A 178 -12.76 4.95 -37.66
CA LYS A 178 -11.27 5.03 -37.60
C LYS A 178 -10.74 5.48 -36.22
N LEU A 179 -10.31 4.50 -35.41
CA LEU A 179 -9.90 4.71 -34.02
C LEU A 179 -8.72 5.71 -33.94
N ALA A 180 -8.78 6.69 -33.05
CA ALA A 180 -7.71 7.67 -32.87
C ALA A 180 -6.50 7.04 -32.15
N ILE A 181 -5.39 6.93 -32.88
CA ILE A 181 -4.09 6.45 -32.37
C ILE A 181 -3.62 7.33 -31.21
N GLY A 182 -3.19 6.72 -30.10
CA GLY A 182 -2.65 7.42 -28.93
C GLY A 182 -3.64 7.68 -27.77
N THR A 183 -4.91 7.35 -27.94
CA THR A 183 -5.94 7.39 -26.87
C THR A 183 -5.78 6.25 -25.86
N PRO A 184 -6.39 6.34 -24.65
CA PRO A 184 -6.44 5.22 -23.70
C PRO A 184 -6.99 3.93 -24.34
N LEU A 185 -8.06 4.04 -25.12
CA LEU A 185 -8.63 2.92 -25.89
C LEU A 185 -7.65 2.39 -26.95
N GLY A 186 -6.94 3.27 -27.67
CA GLY A 186 -5.89 2.86 -28.61
C GLY A 186 -4.76 2.06 -27.96
N LYS A 187 -4.30 2.48 -26.77
CA LYS A 187 -3.31 1.72 -26.00
C LYS A 187 -3.85 0.37 -25.52
N TRP A 188 -5.12 0.33 -25.11
CA TRP A 188 -5.78 -0.92 -24.72
C TRP A 188 -5.89 -1.90 -25.90
N VAL A 189 -6.21 -1.39 -27.10
CA VAL A 189 -6.22 -2.14 -28.37
C VAL A 189 -4.85 -2.74 -28.69
N ASP A 190 -3.79 -1.93 -28.63
CA ASP A 190 -2.42 -2.43 -28.85
C ASP A 190 -2.03 -3.49 -27.82
N TYR A 191 -2.48 -3.33 -26.57
CA TYR A 191 -2.26 -4.33 -25.53
C TYR A 191 -2.97 -5.67 -25.83
N GLN A 192 -4.18 -5.64 -26.39
CA GLN A 192 -4.86 -6.87 -26.82
C GLN A 192 -4.05 -7.58 -27.92
N ARG A 193 -3.51 -6.84 -28.90
CA ARG A 193 -2.66 -7.40 -29.97
C ARG A 193 -1.40 -8.05 -29.42
N ILE A 194 -0.74 -7.41 -28.45
CA ILE A 194 0.43 -7.98 -27.77
C ILE A 194 0.06 -9.27 -27.03
N ARG A 195 -1.07 -9.29 -26.30
CA ARG A 195 -1.53 -10.49 -25.58
C ARG A 195 -1.91 -11.63 -26.52
N PHE A 196 -2.45 -11.32 -27.70
CA PHE A 196 -2.70 -12.32 -28.73
C PHE A 196 -1.39 -12.89 -29.27
N ALA A 197 -0.45 -12.03 -29.68
CA ALA A 197 0.84 -12.44 -30.25
C ALA A 197 1.69 -13.29 -29.28
N ASN A 198 1.59 -13.03 -27.97
CA ASN A 198 2.32 -13.81 -26.97
C ASN A 198 1.53 -14.99 -26.38
N GLY A 199 0.32 -15.26 -26.88
CA GLY A 199 -0.53 -16.37 -26.46
C GLY A 199 -1.14 -16.24 -25.06
N SER A 200 -1.11 -15.06 -24.44
CA SER A 200 -1.68 -14.82 -23.11
C SER A 200 -3.11 -14.28 -23.12
N LEU A 201 -3.69 -14.00 -24.30
CA LEU A 201 -5.08 -13.56 -24.41
C LEU A 201 -6.03 -14.74 -24.19
N GLU A 202 -7.01 -14.55 -23.30
CA GLU A 202 -8.02 -15.57 -23.01
C GLU A 202 -8.87 -15.88 -24.27
N PRO A 203 -9.19 -17.15 -24.57
CA PRO A 203 -9.95 -17.53 -25.76
C PRO A 203 -11.31 -16.83 -25.89
N GLU A 204 -12.01 -16.63 -24.79
CA GLU A 204 -13.31 -15.96 -24.74
C GLU A 204 -13.19 -14.49 -25.16
N ARG A 205 -12.15 -13.80 -24.70
CA ARG A 205 -11.87 -12.40 -25.06
C ARG A 205 -11.46 -12.25 -26.51
N LYS A 206 -10.69 -13.21 -27.03
CA LYS A 206 -10.41 -13.29 -28.47
C LYS A 206 -11.72 -13.43 -29.26
N ALA A 207 -12.60 -14.35 -28.87
CA ALA A 207 -13.88 -14.55 -29.55
C ALA A 207 -14.76 -13.28 -29.54
N MET A 208 -14.81 -12.55 -28.42
CA MET A 208 -15.53 -11.28 -28.33
C MET A 208 -14.97 -10.21 -29.28
N LEU A 209 -13.64 -10.12 -29.41
CA LEU A 209 -12.98 -9.17 -30.31
C LEU A 209 -13.17 -9.58 -31.79
N ASP A 210 -13.09 -10.88 -32.09
CA ASP A 210 -13.37 -11.39 -33.44
C ASP A 210 -14.81 -11.08 -33.88
N GLU A 211 -15.79 -11.14 -32.96
CA GLU A 211 -17.21 -10.85 -33.24
C GLU A 211 -17.44 -9.42 -33.77
N ILE A 212 -16.65 -8.45 -33.30
CA ILE A 212 -16.72 -7.06 -33.78
C ILE A 212 -15.84 -6.81 -35.02
N GLY A 213 -15.21 -7.87 -35.56
CA GLY A 213 -14.35 -7.79 -36.75
C GLY A 213 -12.95 -7.24 -36.46
N PHE A 214 -12.44 -7.40 -35.24
CA PHE A 214 -11.15 -6.86 -34.79
C PHE A 214 -9.97 -7.40 -35.61
N GLU A 215 -9.17 -6.50 -36.19
CA GLU A 215 -7.98 -6.86 -36.95
C GLU A 215 -6.74 -7.08 -36.06
N TRP A 216 -6.23 -8.31 -36.09
CA TRP A 216 -4.97 -8.71 -35.48
C TRP A 216 -3.78 -8.39 -36.41
N TRP A 217 -2.62 -8.05 -35.87
CA TRP A 217 -1.40 -7.97 -36.68
C TRP A 217 -1.02 -9.38 -37.14
N GLU A 218 -0.78 -9.55 -38.44
CA GLU A 218 -0.14 -10.75 -39.01
C GLU A 218 1.34 -10.83 -38.62
#